data_AF-A0A4Q3W994-F1
#
_entry.id   AF-A0A4Q3W994-F1
#
_cell.length_a   1.000
_cell.length_b   1.000
_cell.length_c   1.000
_cell.angle_alpha   90.00
_cell.angle_beta   90.00
_cell.angle_gamma   90.00
#
_symmetry.space_group_name_H-M   'P 1'
#
loop_
_entity.id
_entity.type
_entity.pdbx_description
1 polymer ?
#
loop_
_entity_poly.entity_id
_entity_poly.type
_entity_poly.pdbx_seq_one_letter_code
_entity_poly.pdbx_strand_id
1 'polypeptide(L)'
;MTPGNTDQAPHPDVIADYANHLRQMEMEQYEAGVRKARKALFWAGGLIFVGELISMGTQGLGLQPLLLVFAVLEAGIFIALGFWTKKKPYTAVLSGLIAFIGIILFSVVINGMVDGGAGVLQALFSGIIVKVAILVNLILPLKDARALQAARGEQL
;
A
#
# COMPACT_ATOMS: atom_id res chain seq x y z
N MET A 1 -19.08 -56.30 36.88
CA MET A 1 -19.51 -55.03 36.25
C MET A 1 -18.24 -54.29 35.88
N THR A 2 -17.81 -54.39 34.63
CA THR A 2 -16.52 -53.87 34.14
C THR A 2 -16.61 -52.36 33.85
N PRO A 3 -15.66 -51.55 34.32
CA PRO A 3 -15.52 -50.16 33.92
C PRO A 3 -14.79 -50.11 32.57
N GLY A 4 -15.47 -49.67 31.52
CA GLY A 4 -14.86 -49.42 30.21
C GLY A 4 -14.68 -47.92 30.02
N ASN A 5 -13.63 -47.35 30.62
CA ASN A 5 -13.19 -45.99 30.32
C ASN A 5 -12.52 -46.01 28.94
N THR A 6 -13.23 -45.57 27.90
CA THR A 6 -12.66 -45.41 26.57
C THR A 6 -11.87 -44.11 26.53
N ASP A 7 -10.61 -44.17 26.97
CA ASP A 7 -9.59 -43.19 26.63
C ASP A 7 -9.24 -43.37 25.15
N GLN A 8 -10.09 -42.86 24.26
CA GLN A 8 -9.79 -42.78 22.83
C GLN A 8 -8.77 -41.66 22.62
N ALA A 9 -7.51 -42.05 22.47
CA ALA A 9 -6.46 -41.16 21.99
C ALA A 9 -6.88 -40.54 20.64
N PRO A 10 -6.63 -39.25 20.39
CA PRO A 10 -7.08 -38.57 19.18
C PRO A 10 -6.53 -39.25 17.91
N HIS A 11 -7.40 -39.59 16.96
CA HIS A 11 -7.01 -40.19 15.69
C HIS A 11 -6.10 -39.23 14.88
N PRO A 12 -4.88 -39.63 14.49
CA PRO A 12 -3.89 -38.75 13.85
C PRO A 12 -4.34 -38.14 12.51
N ASP A 13 -5.22 -38.82 11.77
CA ASP A 13 -5.77 -38.31 10.50
C ASP A 13 -6.61 -37.04 10.69
N VAL A 14 -7.29 -36.94 11.83
CA VAL A 14 -8.13 -35.79 12.17
C VAL A 14 -7.24 -34.58 12.52
N ILE A 15 -6.13 -34.79 13.24
CA ILE A 15 -5.16 -33.73 13.56
C ILE A 15 -4.49 -33.19 12.29
N ALA A 16 -4.17 -34.07 11.34
CA ALA A 16 -3.59 -33.67 10.06
C ALA A 16 -4.57 -32.84 9.23
N ASP A 17 -5.86 -33.19 9.21
CA ASP A 17 -6.88 -32.43 8.48
C ASP A 17 -7.13 -31.04 9.09
N TYR A 18 -7.19 -30.96 10.43
CA TYR A 18 -7.25 -29.66 11.12
C TYR A 18 -6.01 -28.79 10.85
N ALA A 19 -4.81 -29.37 10.89
CA ALA A 19 -3.57 -28.65 10.58
C ALA A 19 -3.56 -28.16 9.11
N ASN A 20 -4.05 -28.96 8.17
CA ASN A 20 -4.16 -28.58 6.77
C ASN A 20 -5.19 -27.46 6.56
N HIS A 21 -6.36 -27.54 7.19
CA HIS A 21 -7.38 -26.48 7.14
C HIS A 21 -6.87 -25.16 7.73
N LEU A 22 -6.20 -25.21 8.88
CA LEU A 22 -5.58 -24.03 9.49
C LEU A 22 -4.56 -23.39 8.55
N ARG A 23 -3.67 -24.21 7.96
CA ARG A 23 -2.65 -23.76 7.02
C ARG A 23 -3.25 -23.17 5.75
N GLN A 24 -4.35 -23.72 5.24
CA GLN A 24 -5.06 -23.16 4.08
C GLN A 24 -5.69 -21.80 4.42
N MET A 25 -6.35 -21.67 5.57
CA MET A 25 -6.93 -20.40 6.01
C MET A 25 -5.86 -19.31 6.19
N GLU A 26 -4.71 -19.65 6.79
CA GLU A 26 -3.57 -18.73 6.92
C GLU A 26 -3.06 -18.25 5.56
N MET A 27 -2.89 -19.17 4.61
CA MET A 27 -2.43 -18.84 3.25
C MET A 27 -3.43 -17.94 2.51
N GLU A 28 -4.73 -18.20 2.64
CA GLU A 28 -5.76 -17.38 2.01
C GLU A 28 -5.81 -15.95 2.60
N GLN A 29 -5.72 -15.83 3.92
CA GLN A 29 -5.64 -14.53 4.61
C GLN A 29 -4.38 -13.75 4.20
N TYR A 30 -3.25 -14.46 4.06
CA TYR A 30 -2.01 -13.87 3.56
C TYR A 30 -2.16 -13.30 2.16
N GLU A 31 -2.68 -14.10 1.22
CA GLU A 31 -2.91 -13.65 -0.14
C GLU A 31 -3.91 -12.48 -0.20
N ALA A 32 -4.94 -12.49 0.65
CA ALA A 32 -5.90 -11.40 0.75
C ALA A 32 -5.23 -10.08 1.12
N GLY A 33 -4.37 -10.05 2.14
CA GLY A 33 -3.68 -8.81 2.52
C GLY A 33 -2.58 -8.39 1.56
N VAL A 34 -1.87 -9.33 0.91
CA VAL A 34 -0.96 -8.98 -0.20
C VAL A 34 -1.73 -8.32 -1.34
N ARG A 35 -2.90 -8.86 -1.71
CA ARG A 35 -3.78 -8.26 -2.73
C ARG A 35 -4.28 -6.89 -2.31
N LYS A 36 -4.64 -6.69 -1.03
CA LYS A 36 -5.06 -5.39 -0.49
C LYS A 36 -3.95 -4.35 -0.54
N ALA A 37 -2.75 -4.69 -0.04
CA ALA A 37 -1.56 -3.84 -0.10
C ALA A 37 -1.19 -3.45 -1.54
N ARG A 38 -1.26 -4.42 -2.47
CA ARG A 38 -1.02 -4.21 -3.89
C ARG A 38 -2.01 -3.23 -4.48
N LYS A 39 -3.31 -3.48 -4.30
CA LYS A 39 -4.38 -2.61 -4.82
C LYS A 39 -4.25 -1.19 -4.28
N ALA A 40 -3.87 -1.03 -3.01
CA ALA A 40 -3.61 0.28 -2.44
C ALA A 40 -2.51 1.03 -3.19
N LEU A 41 -1.37 0.40 -3.46
CA LEU A 41 -0.28 1.04 -4.22
C LEU A 41 -0.70 1.38 -5.66
N PHE A 42 -1.45 0.51 -6.33
CA PHE A 42 -2.00 0.80 -7.67
C PHE A 42 -2.95 2.01 -7.65
N TRP A 43 -3.87 2.06 -6.68
CA TRP A 43 -4.79 3.18 -6.51
C TRP A 43 -4.04 4.47 -6.19
N ALA A 44 -3.00 4.42 -5.35
CA ALA A 44 -2.16 5.56 -5.04
C ALA A 44 -1.46 6.09 -6.31
N GLY A 45 -0.81 5.22 -7.08
CA GLY A 45 -0.16 5.61 -8.34
C GLY A 45 -1.14 6.20 -9.35
N GLY A 46 -2.33 5.61 -9.48
CA GLY A 46 -3.38 6.14 -10.36
C GLY A 46 -3.91 7.50 -9.90
N LEU A 47 -4.16 7.68 -8.60
CA LEU A 47 -4.62 8.96 -8.04
C LEU A 47 -3.57 10.06 -8.17
N ILE A 48 -2.29 9.74 -7.98
CA ILE A 48 -1.18 10.67 -8.20
C ILE A 48 -1.16 11.10 -9.67
N PHE A 49 -1.17 10.14 -10.59
CA PHE A 49 -1.14 10.43 -12.02
C PHE A 49 -2.30 11.32 -12.45
N VAL A 50 -3.53 10.99 -12.02
CA VAL A 50 -4.72 11.80 -12.33
C VAL A 50 -4.66 13.17 -11.67
N GLY A 51 -4.15 13.25 -10.43
CA GLY A 51 -3.94 14.51 -9.72
C GLY A 51 -2.98 15.44 -10.46
N GLU A 52 -1.87 14.90 -10.96
CA GLU A 52 -0.90 15.64 -11.77
C GLU A 52 -1.51 16.11 -13.10
N LEU A 53 -2.28 15.25 -13.80
CA LEU A 53 -2.96 15.66 -15.03
C LEU A 53 -3.97 16.80 -14.81
N ILE A 54 -4.74 16.73 -13.73
CA ILE A 54 -5.67 17.81 -13.36
C ILE A 54 -4.88 19.08 -13.05
N SER A 55 -3.77 18.98 -12.31
CA SER A 55 -2.91 20.11 -11.96
C SER A 55 -2.33 20.79 -13.20
N MET A 56 -1.86 20.04 -14.19
CA MET A 56 -1.37 20.58 -15.47
C MET A 56 -2.48 21.31 -16.24
N GLY A 57 -3.70 20.77 -16.22
CA GLY A 57 -4.86 21.38 -16.87
C GLY A 57 -5.31 22.69 -16.21
N THR A 58 -5.32 22.77 -14.88
CA THR A 58 -5.77 23.96 -14.14
C THR A 58 -4.75 25.09 -14.16
N GLN A 59 -3.46 24.79 -14.27
CA GLN A 59 -2.39 25.79 -14.37
C GLN A 59 -2.21 26.35 -15.79
N GLY A 60 -2.97 25.85 -16.78
CA GLY A 60 -2.87 26.30 -18.17
C GLY A 60 -1.55 25.92 -18.86
N LEU A 61 -0.76 25.03 -18.24
CA LEU A 61 0.54 24.56 -18.75
C LEU A 61 0.38 23.59 -19.93
N GLY A 62 -0.84 23.05 -20.13
CA GLY A 62 -1.13 22.03 -21.12
C GLY A 62 -0.43 20.70 -20.81
N LEU A 63 -0.45 19.77 -21.76
CA LEU A 63 0.28 18.49 -21.65
C LEU A 63 1.76 18.68 -21.97
N GLN A 64 2.45 19.45 -21.11
CA GLN A 64 3.88 19.70 -21.28
C GLN A 64 4.65 18.36 -21.15
N PRO A 65 5.44 17.93 -22.15
CA PRO A 65 6.03 16.60 -22.16
C PRO A 65 6.90 16.30 -20.95
N LEU A 66 7.62 17.30 -20.43
CA LEU A 66 8.48 17.14 -19.27
C LEU A 66 7.69 16.82 -18.00
N LEU A 67 6.60 17.55 -17.74
CA LEU A 67 5.73 17.31 -16.57
C LEU A 67 5.03 15.95 -16.69
N LEU A 68 4.61 15.57 -17.90
CA LEU A 68 4.03 14.26 -18.15
C LEU A 68 5.00 13.11 -17.82
N VAL A 69 6.28 13.26 -18.17
CA VAL A 69 7.32 12.28 -17.79
C VAL A 69 7.45 12.16 -16.27
N PHE A 70 7.45 13.27 -15.54
CA PHE A 70 7.46 13.24 -14.07
C PHE A 70 6.22 12.54 -13.50
N ALA A 71 5.02 12.87 -13.99
CA ALA A 71 3.79 12.23 -13.55
C ALA A 71 3.80 10.71 -13.79
N VAL A 72 4.29 10.26 -14.96
CA VAL A 72 4.44 8.84 -15.28
C VAL A 72 5.48 8.18 -14.37
N LEU A 73 6.59 8.86 -14.08
CA LEU A 73 7.65 8.35 -13.21
C LEU A 73 7.16 8.18 -11.77
N GLU A 74 6.49 9.19 -11.22
CA GLU A 74 5.90 9.15 -9.89
C GLU A 74 4.90 8.00 -9.77
N ALA A 75 3.93 7.93 -10.69
CA ALA A 75 2.99 6.82 -10.74
C ALA A 75 3.73 5.47 -10.86
N GLY A 76 4.72 5.39 -11.74
CA GLY A 76 5.56 4.21 -11.98
C GLY A 76 6.24 3.68 -10.72
N ILE A 77 6.69 4.55 -9.81
CA ILE A 77 7.24 4.15 -8.50
C ILE A 77 6.21 3.36 -7.71
N PHE A 78 4.97 3.85 -7.61
CA PHE A 78 3.91 3.15 -6.87
C PHE A 78 3.51 1.84 -7.54
N ILE A 79 3.46 1.80 -8.87
CA ILE A 79 3.22 0.57 -9.63
C ILE A 79 4.31 -0.47 -9.36
N ALA A 80 5.58 -0.07 -9.40
CA ALA A 80 6.72 -0.94 -9.11
C ALA A 80 6.69 -1.47 -7.67
N LEU A 81 6.40 -0.61 -6.70
CA LEU A 81 6.17 -1.01 -5.31
C LEU A 81 4.99 -1.98 -5.18
N GLY A 82 3.92 -1.77 -5.96
CA GLY A 82 2.77 -2.66 -6.04
C GLY A 82 3.16 -4.08 -6.44
N PHE A 83 4.09 -4.25 -7.38
CA PHE A 83 4.63 -5.56 -7.72
C PHE A 83 5.54 -6.14 -6.62
N TRP A 84 6.27 -5.29 -5.89
CA TRP A 84 7.15 -5.72 -4.80
C TRP A 84 6.39 -6.27 -3.57
N THR A 85 5.10 -5.97 -3.43
CA THR A 85 4.23 -6.52 -2.36
C THR A 85 4.24 -8.04 -2.24
N LYS A 86 4.51 -8.78 -3.34
CA LYS A 86 4.63 -10.25 -3.33
C LYS A 86 5.72 -10.77 -2.38
N LYS A 87 6.79 -9.98 -2.18
CA LYS A 87 7.91 -10.36 -1.31
C LYS A 87 7.75 -9.75 0.08
N LYS A 88 7.49 -8.45 0.16
CA LYS A 88 7.44 -7.71 1.43
C LYS A 88 6.28 -6.70 1.39
N PRO A 89 5.04 -7.12 1.72
CA PRO A 89 3.87 -6.27 1.58
C PRO A 89 3.94 -5.04 2.50
N TYR A 90 4.37 -5.18 3.75
CA TYR A 90 4.49 -4.04 4.66
C TYR A 90 5.58 -3.07 4.22
N THR A 91 6.77 -3.59 3.86
CA THR A 91 7.85 -2.74 3.37
C THR A 91 7.44 -1.97 2.11
N ALA A 92 6.75 -2.62 1.16
CA ALA A 92 6.32 -1.97 -0.07
C ALA A 92 5.33 -0.82 0.18
N VAL A 93 4.31 -1.03 1.03
CA VAL A 93 3.33 0.02 1.35
C VAL A 93 3.97 1.15 2.15
N LEU A 94 4.85 0.83 3.11
CA LEU A 94 5.57 1.83 3.88
C LEU A 94 6.49 2.69 2.99
N SER A 95 7.22 2.06 2.06
CA SER A 95 8.02 2.78 1.06
C SER A 95 7.14 3.66 0.17
N GLY A 96 5.95 3.20 -0.21
CA GLY A 96 4.99 4.02 -0.97
C GLY A 96 4.52 5.24 -0.18
N LEU A 97 4.23 5.08 1.11
CA LEU A 97 3.86 6.18 1.98
C LEU A 97 5.00 7.21 2.11
N ILE A 98 6.24 6.74 2.27
CA ILE A 98 7.43 7.62 2.34
C ILE A 98 7.62 8.35 1.01
N ALA A 99 7.52 7.65 -0.12
CA ALA A 99 7.62 8.25 -1.45
C ALA A 99 6.54 9.33 -1.65
N PHE A 100 5.31 9.07 -1.21
CA PHE A 100 4.21 10.02 -1.31
C PHE A 100 4.47 11.29 -0.50
N ILE A 101 4.94 11.14 0.74
CA ILE A 101 5.35 12.28 1.57
C ILE A 101 6.50 13.04 0.90
N GLY A 102 7.46 12.32 0.32
CA GLY A 102 8.56 12.89 -0.46
C GLY A 102 8.07 13.76 -1.63
N ILE A 103 7.08 13.29 -2.39
CA ILE A 103 6.47 14.06 -3.49
C ILE A 103 5.83 15.35 -2.98
N ILE A 104 5.08 15.29 -1.87
CA ILE A 104 4.48 16.48 -1.25
C ILE A 104 5.57 17.48 -0.84
N LEU A 105 6.61 17.01 -0.14
CA LEU A 105 7.70 17.88 0.31
C LEU A 105 8.47 18.48 -0.87
N PHE A 106 8.72 17.69 -1.91
CA PHE A 106 9.36 18.16 -3.14
C PHE A 106 8.54 19.27 -3.81
N SER A 107 7.22 19.08 -3.93
CA SER A 107 6.31 20.11 -4.43
C SER A 107 6.35 21.37 -3.55
N VAL A 108 6.38 21.24 -2.23
CA VAL A 108 6.48 22.37 -1.31
C VAL A 108 7.77 23.16 -1.50
N VAL A 109 8.90 22.47 -1.67
CA VAL A 109 10.19 23.13 -1.91
C VAL A 109 10.17 23.88 -3.23
N ILE A 110 9.73 23.25 -4.33
CA ILE A 110 9.69 23.89 -5.65
C ILE A 110 8.78 25.12 -5.63
N ASN A 111 7.53 24.98 -5.19
CA ASN A 111 6.59 26.09 -5.19
C ASN A 111 7.00 27.17 -4.19
N GLY A 112 7.58 26.79 -3.05
CA GLY A 112 8.12 27.74 -2.07
C GLY A 112 9.30 28.55 -2.59
N MET A 113 10.14 27.97 -3.45
CA MET A 113 11.24 28.70 -4.10
C MET A 113 10.76 29.67 -5.18
N VAL A 114 9.66 29.35 -5.88
CA VAL A 114 9.12 30.19 -6.96
C VAL A 114 8.22 31.31 -6.41
N ASP A 115 7.27 30.98 -5.54
CA ASP A 115 6.21 31.88 -5.08
C ASP A 115 6.27 32.19 -3.58
N GLY A 116 7.37 31.83 -2.91
CA GLY A 116 7.57 32.08 -1.49
C GLY A 116 6.52 31.39 -0.59
N GLY A 117 6.09 32.09 0.46
CA GLY A 117 5.11 31.54 1.42
C GLY A 117 3.76 31.18 0.78
N ALA A 118 3.33 31.89 -0.26
CA ALA A 118 2.08 31.60 -0.96
C ALA A 118 2.18 30.27 -1.74
N GLY A 119 3.33 30.02 -2.38
CA GLY A 119 3.61 28.75 -3.06
C GLY A 119 3.63 27.56 -2.12
N VAL A 120 4.17 27.72 -0.90
CA VAL A 120 4.14 26.67 0.13
C VAL A 120 2.71 26.30 0.51
N LEU A 121 1.85 27.31 0.75
CA LEU A 121 0.45 27.07 1.10
C LEU A 121 -0.30 26.40 -0.06
N GLN A 122 -0.10 26.88 -1.29
CA GLN A 122 -0.68 26.28 -2.47
C GLN A 122 -0.23 24.82 -2.65
N ALA A 123 1.06 24.53 -2.51
CA ALA A 123 1.57 23.17 -2.63
C ALA A 123 1.07 22.23 -1.54
N LEU A 124 0.81 22.72 -0.32
CA LEU A 124 0.25 21.89 0.76
C LEU A 124 -1.24 21.63 0.57
N PHE A 125 -2.03 22.68 0.29
CA PHE A 125 -3.48 22.62 0.32
C PHE A 125 -4.14 22.34 -1.05
N SER A 126 -3.44 22.55 -2.17
CA SER A 126 -3.95 22.14 -3.48
C SER A 126 -4.10 20.63 -3.55
N GLY A 127 -5.19 20.16 -4.16
CA GLY A 127 -5.48 18.73 -4.28
C GLY A 127 -5.60 18.00 -2.94
N ILE A 128 -5.91 18.69 -1.84
CA ILE A 128 -5.95 18.11 -0.49
C ILE A 128 -6.86 16.87 -0.42
N ILE A 129 -7.98 16.86 -1.15
CA ILE A 129 -8.89 15.72 -1.23
C ILE A 129 -8.18 14.49 -1.79
N VAL A 130 -7.43 14.65 -2.89
CA VAL A 130 -6.65 13.57 -3.51
C VAL A 130 -5.55 13.08 -2.56
N LYS A 131 -4.85 14.01 -1.89
CA LYS A 131 -3.79 13.67 -0.94
C LYS A 131 -4.31 12.87 0.24
N VAL A 132 -5.43 13.30 0.84
CA VAL A 132 -6.09 12.59 1.94
C VAL A 132 -6.56 11.22 1.47
N ALA A 133 -7.15 11.11 0.27
CA ALA A 133 -7.57 9.82 -0.30
C ALA A 133 -6.38 8.86 -0.45
N ILE A 134 -5.24 9.32 -0.95
CA ILE A 134 -4.01 8.53 -1.07
C ILE A 134 -3.49 8.09 0.29
N LEU A 135 -3.42 9.02 1.27
CA LEU A 135 -2.96 8.71 2.63
C LEU A 135 -3.84 7.65 3.29
N VAL A 136 -5.16 7.81 3.26
CA VAL A 136 -6.10 6.83 3.81
C VAL A 136 -5.91 5.48 3.13
N ASN A 137 -5.83 5.46 1.80
CA ASN A 137 -5.64 4.25 1.02
C ASN A 137 -4.30 3.54 1.32
N LEU A 138 -3.23 4.25 1.67
CA LEU A 138 -1.93 3.67 2.05
C LEU A 138 -1.81 3.30 3.53
N ILE A 139 -2.42 4.08 4.44
CA ILE A 139 -2.31 3.87 5.89
C ILE A 139 -3.22 2.71 6.36
N LEU A 140 -4.43 2.59 5.83
CA LEU A 140 -5.37 1.54 6.21
C LEU A 140 -4.80 0.11 6.04
N PRO A 141 -4.19 -0.27 4.91
CA PRO A 141 -3.62 -1.60 4.75
C PRO A 141 -2.30 -1.81 5.51
N LEU A 142 -1.70 -0.77 6.08
CA LEU A 142 -0.37 -0.84 6.70
C LEU A 142 -0.34 -1.77 7.93
N LYS A 143 -1.39 -1.72 8.76
CA LYS A 143 -1.53 -2.59 9.94
C LYS A 143 -1.67 -4.05 9.53
N ASP A 144 -2.55 -4.32 8.57
CA ASP A 144 -2.78 -5.66 8.02
C ASP A 144 -1.50 -6.22 7.39
N ALA A 145 -0.82 -5.40 6.59
CA ALA A 145 0.43 -5.80 5.95
C ALA A 145 1.54 -6.12 6.97
N ARG A 146 1.61 -5.39 8.09
CA ARG A 146 2.58 -5.64 9.17
C ARG A 146 2.31 -6.98 9.84
N ALA A 147 1.06 -7.25 10.20
CA ALA A 147 0.66 -8.51 10.83
C ALA A 147 1.02 -9.71 9.92
N LEU A 148 0.73 -9.59 8.62
CA LEU A 148 1.04 -10.63 7.64
C LEU A 148 2.54 -10.85 7.43
N GLN A 149 3.33 -9.78 7.42
CA GLN A 149 4.78 -9.91 7.28
C GLN A 149 5.44 -10.45 8.55
N ALA A 150 4.89 -10.16 9.73
CA ALA A 150 5.34 -10.73 11.01
C ALA A 150 5.04 -12.24 11.08
N ALA A 151 3.82 -12.66 10.75
CA ALA A 151 3.44 -14.07 10.71
C ALA A 151 4.32 -14.89 9.74
N ARG A 152 4.73 -14.31 8.61
CA ARG A 152 5.68 -14.93 7.68
C ARG A 152 7.11 -15.01 8.25
N GLY A 153 7.52 -14.01 9.02
CA GLY A 153 8.85 -13.95 9.62
C GLY A 153 9.07 -14.99 10.72
N GLU A 154 8.01 -15.43 11.39
CA GLU A 154 8.05 -16.46 12.44
C GLU A 154 8.11 -17.90 11.89
N GLN A 155 7.92 -18.10 10.58
CA GLN A 155 7.96 -19.42 9.93
C GLN A 155 9.34 -19.76 9.29
N LEU A 156 10.34 -18.91 9.45
CA LEU A 156 11.73 -19.08 8.96
C LEU A 156 12.71 -19.24 10.12
#